data_AF-A0A1M3PJA9-F1
#
_entry.id   AF-A0A1M3PJA9-F1
#
_cell.length_a   1.000
_cell.length_b   1.000
_cell.length_c   1.000
_cell.angle_alpha   90.00
_cell.angle_beta   90.00
_cell.angle_gamma   90.00
#
_symmetry.space_group_name_H-M   'P 1'
#
loop_
_entity.id
_entity.type
_entity.pdbx_description
1 polymer ?
#
loop_
_entity_poly.entity_id
_entity_poly.type
_entity_poly.pdbx_seq_one_letter_code
_entity_poly.pdbx_strand_id
1 'polypeptide(L)'
;MTVSAKPVADNAGATLAQATPLGSLGAAPYHDFNGDGVSDLTWLNTSGLIYQWQMAGTSIAGGGGVTFVGSDWKMLGIADFSGTGVAGMLWQNTSGLVYEWQMDGGAIVGGGGVATVDSSWKLLTTRDFNGDGNSDLPWQNTSGLLYEWQMNGNQIVGSGSVGSVDPSQWKLLSAGDFNGDGKSDLLRQNTSGLIYEWQMNGSQISGRGRGRHGRLELEASWLGEVSAWAPLPLRRQAGA
;
A
#
# COMPACT_ATOMS: atom_id res chain seq x y z
N MET A 1 -12.03 17.02 25.01
CA MET A 1 -12.77 16.51 23.83
C MET A 1 -11.94 15.36 23.28
N THR A 2 -12.32 14.14 23.57
CA THR A 2 -11.51 12.95 23.23
C THR A 2 -11.86 12.53 21.82
N VAL A 3 -10.95 12.76 20.87
CA VAL A 3 -11.14 12.32 19.49
C VAL A 3 -10.75 10.85 19.42
N SER A 4 -11.74 9.98 19.23
CA SER A 4 -11.52 8.56 18.93
C SER A 4 -11.28 8.45 17.43
N ALA A 5 -10.01 8.31 17.04
CA ALA A 5 -9.62 8.07 15.65
C ALA A 5 -9.31 6.58 15.47
N LYS A 6 -9.88 5.95 14.45
CA LYS A 6 -9.42 4.65 13.97
C LYS A 6 -8.26 4.91 13.00
N PRO A 7 -7.05 4.38 13.24
CA PRO A 7 -6.00 4.38 12.23
C PRO A 7 -6.50 3.62 10.99
N VAL A 8 -6.18 4.11 9.80
CA VAL A 8 -6.23 3.28 8.60
C VAL A 8 -5.01 2.38 8.67
N ALA A 9 -5.15 1.26 9.38
CA ALA A 9 -4.14 0.22 9.38
C ALA A 9 -4.17 -0.48 8.03
N ASP A 10 -3.02 -0.58 7.37
CA ASP A 10 -2.74 -1.74 6.55
C ASP A 10 -2.75 -2.96 7.48
N ASN A 11 -3.44 -4.03 7.08
CA ASN A 11 -3.48 -5.26 7.86
C ASN A 11 -2.09 -5.93 7.82
N ALA A 12 -1.19 -5.51 8.70
CA ALA A 12 0.09 -6.17 8.93
C ALA A 12 0.29 -6.37 10.43
N GLY A 13 -0.22 -7.50 10.93
CA GLY A 13 0.09 -7.99 12.27
C GLY A 13 1.50 -8.56 12.36
N ALA A 14 2.53 -7.71 12.36
CA ALA A 14 3.91 -8.12 12.60
C ALA A 14 4.49 -7.37 13.81
N THR A 15 4.85 -8.12 14.85
CA THR A 15 5.68 -7.66 15.98
C THR A 15 7.03 -7.13 15.49
N LEU A 16 7.39 -5.93 15.98
CA LEU A 16 8.61 -5.21 15.64
C LEU A 16 9.86 -5.98 16.07
N ALA A 17 10.55 -6.58 15.10
CA ALA A 17 11.99 -6.85 15.21
C ALA A 17 12.73 -5.66 14.59
N GLN A 18 13.65 -5.08 15.33
CA GLN A 18 14.47 -3.94 14.93
C GLN A 18 15.33 -4.35 13.72
N ALA A 19 14.95 -3.90 12.52
CA ALA A 19 15.70 -4.18 11.30
C ALA A 19 16.85 -3.18 11.15
N THR A 20 18.07 -3.70 11.04
CA THR A 20 19.23 -2.96 10.51
C THR A 20 18.93 -2.51 9.07
N PRO A 21 19.31 -1.29 8.64
CA PRO A 21 19.05 -0.85 7.27
C PRO A 21 19.78 -1.75 6.27
N LEU A 22 19.01 -2.46 5.46
CA LEU A 22 19.52 -3.04 4.22
C LEU A 22 19.71 -1.87 3.25
N GLY A 23 20.87 -1.83 2.56
CA GLY A 23 21.22 -0.76 1.64
C GLY A 23 20.09 -0.44 0.66
N SER A 24 19.93 0.84 0.35
CA SER A 24 18.85 1.40 -0.45
C SER A 24 18.67 0.65 -1.78
N LEU A 25 17.66 -0.21 -1.83
CA LEU A 25 16.98 -0.56 -3.07
C LEU A 25 15.94 0.56 -3.26
N GLY A 26 16.01 1.26 -4.39
CA GLY A 26 15.38 2.56 -4.64
C GLY A 26 13.86 2.57 -4.72
N ALA A 27 13.18 2.21 -3.64
CA ALA A 27 11.79 2.59 -3.42
C ALA A 27 11.77 3.63 -2.30
N ALA A 28 11.28 4.85 -2.59
CA ALA A 28 10.97 5.82 -1.56
C ALA A 28 10.01 5.17 -0.53
N PRO A 29 10.08 5.56 0.76
CA PRO A 29 9.13 5.08 1.74
C PRO A 29 7.70 5.32 1.25
N TYR A 30 6.81 4.36 1.51
CA TYR A 30 5.39 4.59 1.25
C TYR A 30 4.95 5.84 1.98
N HIS A 31 4.47 6.83 1.24
CA HIS A 31 3.93 8.09 1.77
C HIS A 31 4.99 9.07 2.28
N ASP A 32 6.22 9.08 1.76
CA ASP A 32 7.16 10.18 1.99
C ASP A 32 6.72 11.42 1.18
N PHE A 33 6.15 12.44 1.81
CA PHE A 33 5.64 13.63 1.09
C PHE A 33 6.69 14.73 0.94
N ASN A 34 7.83 14.67 1.61
CA ASN A 34 8.87 15.72 1.58
C ASN A 34 10.21 15.21 0.99
N GLY A 35 10.31 13.95 0.62
CA GLY A 35 11.48 13.32 0.01
C GLY A 35 12.64 13.12 0.99
N ASP A 36 12.40 13.10 2.30
CA ASP A 36 13.46 12.95 3.30
C ASP A 36 13.84 11.49 3.59
N GLY A 37 13.19 10.53 2.93
CA GLY A 37 13.42 9.10 3.10
C GLY A 37 12.72 8.52 4.32
N VAL A 38 11.78 9.24 4.93
CA VAL A 38 10.91 8.75 6.01
C VAL A 38 9.45 8.77 5.56
N SER A 39 8.70 7.71 5.87
CA SER A 39 7.25 7.69 5.64
C SER A 39 6.56 8.71 6.54
N ASP A 40 5.79 9.59 5.92
CA ASP A 40 4.94 10.56 6.62
C ASP A 40 3.56 9.98 6.91
N LEU A 41 2.75 10.74 7.65
CA LEU A 41 1.39 10.35 7.99
C LEU A 41 0.36 11.32 7.43
N THR A 42 -0.76 10.77 6.98
CA THR A 42 -1.89 11.53 6.44
C THR A 42 -3.21 11.05 7.06
N TRP A 43 -4.09 11.98 7.42
CA TRP A 43 -5.47 11.66 7.81
C TRP A 43 -6.48 12.61 7.18
N LEU A 44 -7.64 12.02 6.85
CA LEU A 44 -8.83 12.71 6.41
C LEU A 44 -9.82 12.71 7.58
N ASN A 45 -10.26 13.89 8.02
CA ASN A 45 -11.29 13.96 9.05
C ASN A 45 -12.69 13.80 8.45
N THR A 46 -13.70 13.62 9.31
CA THR A 46 -15.11 13.44 8.89
C THR A 46 -15.70 14.64 8.16
N SER A 47 -15.07 15.81 8.28
CA SER A 47 -15.47 17.01 7.58
C SER A 47 -14.85 17.11 6.18
N GLY A 48 -13.94 16.23 5.78
CA GLY A 48 -13.25 16.30 4.49
C GLY A 48 -11.94 17.10 4.51
N LEU A 49 -11.49 17.56 5.68
CA LEU A 49 -10.19 18.24 5.79
C LEU A 49 -9.06 17.19 5.86
N ILE A 50 -8.06 17.37 5.01
CA ILE A 50 -6.86 16.55 4.95
C ILE A 50 -5.78 17.20 5.79
N TYR A 51 -5.07 16.38 6.53
CA TYR A 51 -3.86 16.77 7.22
C TYR A 51 -2.73 15.83 6.83
N GLN A 52 -1.52 16.39 6.84
CA GLN A 52 -0.27 15.67 6.63
C GLN A 52 0.65 16.04 7.80
N TRP A 53 1.35 15.06 8.37
CA TRP A 53 2.45 15.27 9.31
C TRP A 53 3.71 14.68 8.72
N GLN A 54 4.72 15.53 8.63
CA GLN A 54 6.08 15.13 8.29
C GLN A 54 6.68 14.42 9.49
N MET A 55 7.21 13.23 9.31
CA MET A 55 7.69 12.38 10.39
C MET A 55 9.21 12.35 10.44
N ALA A 56 9.78 12.53 11.62
CA ALA A 56 11.18 12.25 11.90
C ALA A 56 11.26 11.14 12.95
N GLY A 57 11.26 9.89 12.48
CA GLY A 57 11.17 8.71 13.33
C GLY A 57 9.88 8.71 14.16
N THR A 58 10.00 8.82 15.48
CA THR A 58 8.85 8.83 16.40
C THR A 58 8.30 10.23 16.70
N SER A 59 8.77 11.25 15.99
CA SER A 59 8.39 12.65 16.21
C SER A 59 7.78 13.28 14.96
N ILE A 60 6.94 14.30 15.15
CA ILE A 60 6.40 15.12 14.06
C ILE A 60 7.39 16.26 13.81
N ALA A 61 7.99 16.28 12.63
CA ALA A 61 8.93 17.31 12.18
C ALA A 61 8.21 18.55 11.63
N GLY A 62 6.99 18.37 11.12
CA GLY A 62 6.22 19.44 10.50
C GLY A 62 4.86 18.96 9.99
N GLY A 63 4.23 19.78 9.15
CA GLY A 63 2.93 19.50 8.56
C GLY A 63 1.78 20.33 9.14
N GLY A 64 0.56 19.96 8.79
CA GLY A 64 -0.65 20.74 9.10
C GLY A 64 -1.83 20.34 8.22
N GLY A 65 -2.84 21.21 8.19
CA GLY A 65 -3.95 21.07 7.25
C GLY A 65 -3.50 21.37 5.82
N VAL A 66 -3.79 20.47 4.89
CA VAL A 66 -3.45 20.61 3.47
C VAL A 66 -4.55 21.40 2.77
N THR A 67 -5.73 20.78 2.65
CA THR A 67 -6.92 21.38 2.04
C THR A 67 -8.17 20.61 2.43
N PHE A 68 -9.32 21.18 2.12
CA PHE A 68 -10.61 20.51 2.18
C PHE A 68 -10.88 19.78 0.85
N VAL A 69 -11.31 18.52 0.93
CA VAL A 69 -11.83 17.77 -0.21
C VAL A 69 -13.34 17.54 0.00
N GLY A 70 -14.11 17.77 -1.07
CA GLY A 70 -15.56 17.56 -1.04
C GLY A 70 -15.92 16.11 -0.73
N SER A 71 -17.10 15.89 -0.15
CA SER A 71 -17.60 14.55 0.20
C SER A 71 -17.86 13.65 -1.02
N ASP A 72 -17.84 14.23 -2.21
CA ASP A 72 -17.89 13.53 -3.48
C ASP A 72 -16.56 12.85 -3.85
N TRP A 73 -15.46 13.16 -3.17
CA TRP A 73 -14.14 12.59 -3.42
C TRP A 73 -13.76 11.52 -2.39
N LYS A 74 -13.04 10.50 -2.85
CA LYS A 74 -12.38 9.49 -2.01
C LYS A 74 -10.91 9.35 -2.42
N MET A 75 -10.05 9.07 -1.45
CA MET A 75 -8.66 8.70 -1.71
C MET A 75 -8.62 7.29 -2.31
N LEU A 76 -7.84 7.13 -3.38
CA LEU A 76 -7.52 5.85 -3.99
C LEU A 76 -6.16 5.31 -3.56
N GLY A 77 -5.16 6.18 -3.41
CA GLY A 77 -3.81 5.76 -3.04
C GLY A 77 -2.87 6.94 -2.83
N ILE A 78 -1.74 6.65 -2.17
CA ILE A 78 -0.62 7.56 -1.97
C ILE A 78 0.62 6.83 -2.49
N ALA A 79 1.32 7.43 -3.44
CA ALA A 79 2.50 6.84 -4.06
C ALA A 79 3.27 7.91 -4.85
N ASP A 80 4.53 7.64 -5.19
CA ASP A 80 5.27 8.49 -6.12
C ASP A 80 4.88 8.15 -7.56
N PHE A 81 3.96 8.92 -8.13
CA PHE A 81 3.49 8.74 -9.51
C PHE A 81 4.45 9.34 -10.54
N SER A 82 5.52 10.03 -10.11
CA SER A 82 6.39 10.87 -10.92
C SER A 82 7.88 10.48 -10.90
N GLY A 83 8.25 9.52 -10.05
CA GLY A 83 9.63 9.04 -9.90
C GLY A 83 10.56 10.08 -9.27
N THR A 84 10.00 11.05 -8.52
CA THR A 84 10.77 12.14 -7.90
C THR A 84 11.29 11.79 -6.51
N GLY A 85 10.84 10.67 -5.94
CA GLY A 85 11.03 10.30 -4.54
C GLY A 85 9.99 10.92 -3.60
N VAL A 86 9.04 11.70 -4.12
CA VAL A 86 7.99 12.37 -3.34
C VAL A 86 6.63 11.77 -3.67
N ALA A 87 5.91 11.34 -2.65
CA ALA A 87 4.59 10.76 -2.79
C ALA A 87 3.54 11.82 -3.15
N GLY A 88 2.75 11.53 -4.18
CA GLY A 88 1.51 12.24 -4.50
C GLY A 88 0.28 11.57 -3.88
N MET A 89 -0.88 12.17 -4.13
CA MET A 89 -2.19 11.64 -3.72
C MET A 89 -3.08 11.40 -4.94
N LEU A 90 -3.69 10.21 -5.02
CA LEU A 90 -4.64 9.86 -6.07
C LEU A 90 -6.07 9.86 -5.53
N TRP A 91 -6.93 10.63 -6.17
CA TRP A 91 -8.31 10.84 -5.77
C TRP A 91 -9.28 10.40 -6.85
N GLN A 92 -10.49 9.99 -6.45
CA GLN A 92 -11.59 9.75 -7.38
C GLN A 92 -12.88 10.37 -6.84
N ASN A 93 -13.64 11.04 -7.70
CA ASN A 93 -14.94 11.58 -7.32
C ASN A 93 -16.11 10.61 -7.66
N THR A 94 -17.32 10.95 -7.23
CA THR A 94 -18.54 10.16 -7.48
C THR A 94 -18.93 10.06 -8.96
N SER A 95 -18.48 10.98 -9.81
CA SER A 95 -18.66 10.89 -11.27
C SER A 95 -17.58 10.04 -11.96
N GLY A 96 -16.62 9.49 -11.19
CA GLY A 96 -15.54 8.66 -11.69
C GLY A 96 -14.29 9.41 -12.13
N LEU A 97 -14.27 10.74 -12.04
CA LEU A 97 -13.08 11.54 -12.37
C LEU A 97 -11.96 11.20 -11.39
N VAL A 98 -10.82 10.80 -11.93
CA VAL A 98 -9.58 10.52 -11.23
C VAL A 98 -8.66 11.73 -11.35
N TYR A 99 -8.08 12.14 -10.22
CA TYR A 99 -7.17 13.28 -10.12
C TYR A 99 -5.94 12.87 -9.33
N GLU A 100 -4.78 13.36 -9.74
CA GLU A 100 -3.52 13.20 -9.02
C GLU A 100 -3.10 14.57 -8.47
N TRP A 101 -2.64 14.59 -7.22
CA TRP A 101 -2.06 15.77 -6.57
C TRP A 101 -0.59 15.51 -6.28
N GLN A 102 0.27 16.37 -6.82
CA GLN A 102 1.69 16.38 -6.54
C GLN A 102 1.91 17.19 -5.28
N MET A 103 2.68 16.63 -4.35
CA MET A 103 2.88 17.18 -3.02
C MET A 103 4.31 17.66 -2.81
N ASP A 104 4.48 18.63 -1.92
CA ASP A 104 5.75 19.00 -1.28
C ASP A 104 5.43 19.24 0.21
N GLY A 105 5.63 18.19 1.00
CA GLY A 105 5.15 18.11 2.38
C GLY A 105 3.63 18.30 2.47
N GLY A 106 3.22 19.35 3.17
CA GLY A 106 1.82 19.72 3.35
C GLY A 106 1.21 20.56 2.21
N ALA A 107 1.96 20.87 1.16
CA ALA A 107 1.51 21.71 0.06
C ALA A 107 1.20 20.90 -1.21
N ILE A 108 0.12 21.28 -1.91
CA ILE A 108 -0.16 20.78 -3.26
C ILE A 108 0.57 21.70 -4.24
N VAL A 109 1.58 21.17 -4.93
CA VAL A 109 2.45 21.94 -5.84
C VAL A 109 2.11 21.72 -7.32
N GLY A 110 1.30 20.71 -7.62
CA GLY A 110 0.91 20.38 -8.99
C GLY A 110 -0.12 19.26 -9.06
N GLY A 111 -0.12 18.56 -10.20
CA GLY A 111 -1.08 17.50 -10.51
C GLY A 111 -2.22 17.96 -11.41
N GLY A 112 -3.24 17.11 -11.56
CA GLY A 112 -4.31 17.33 -12.52
C GLY A 112 -5.22 16.14 -12.73
N GLY A 113 -6.18 16.30 -13.64
CA GLY A 113 -7.06 15.21 -14.06
C GLY A 113 -6.25 14.14 -14.77
N VAL A 114 -6.51 12.88 -14.42
CA VAL A 114 -5.90 11.70 -15.02
C VAL A 114 -6.83 11.13 -16.09
N ALA A 115 -8.04 10.73 -15.68
CA ALA A 115 -9.05 10.12 -16.55
C ALA A 115 -10.41 10.05 -15.83
N THR A 116 -11.47 9.67 -16.54
CA THR A 116 -12.74 9.28 -15.93
C THR A 116 -12.89 7.76 -16.00
N VAL A 117 -13.09 7.13 -14.85
CA VAL A 117 -13.25 5.68 -14.70
C VAL A 117 -14.66 5.39 -14.21
N ASP A 118 -15.41 4.57 -14.96
CA ASP A 118 -16.76 4.18 -14.56
C ASP A 118 -16.76 3.22 -13.35
N SER A 119 -17.93 3.03 -12.75
CA SER A 119 -18.10 2.27 -11.51
C SER A 119 -17.85 0.76 -11.63
N SER A 120 -17.72 0.22 -12.84
CA SER A 120 -17.38 -1.19 -13.05
C SER A 120 -15.89 -1.48 -12.83
N TRP A 121 -15.06 -0.46 -12.68
CA TRP A 121 -13.62 -0.61 -12.44
C TRP A 121 -13.24 -0.21 -11.02
N LYS A 122 -12.27 -0.94 -10.46
CA LYS A 122 -11.69 -0.69 -9.15
C LYS A 122 -10.17 -0.69 -9.23
N LEU A 123 -9.52 0.32 -8.66
CA LEU A 123 -8.08 0.34 -8.48
C LEU A 123 -7.66 -0.76 -7.49
N LEU A 124 -6.64 -1.53 -7.86
CA LEU A 124 -6.12 -2.61 -7.03
C LEU A 124 -5.03 -2.15 -6.06
N THR A 125 -4.09 -1.35 -6.53
CA THR A 125 -2.93 -0.85 -5.77
C THR A 125 -2.27 0.28 -6.55
N THR A 126 -1.20 0.86 -6.00
CA THR A 126 -0.36 1.90 -6.61
C THR A 126 1.10 1.51 -6.41
N ARG A 127 1.75 0.98 -7.45
CA ARG A 127 3.10 0.38 -7.41
C ARG A 127 3.73 0.50 -8.80
N ASP A 128 5.05 0.55 -8.88
CA ASP A 128 5.79 0.52 -10.15
C ASP A 128 5.73 -0.89 -10.75
N PHE A 129 5.01 -1.08 -11.86
CA PHE A 129 4.83 -2.37 -12.54
C PHE A 129 5.71 -2.50 -13.80
N ASN A 130 6.26 -1.39 -14.32
CA ASN A 130 7.06 -1.36 -15.55
C ASN A 130 8.57 -1.14 -15.29
N GLY A 131 8.95 -0.79 -14.07
CA GLY A 131 10.32 -0.54 -13.60
C GLY A 131 10.87 0.83 -13.96
N ASP A 132 10.02 1.82 -14.23
CA ASP A 132 10.44 3.18 -14.62
C ASP A 132 10.62 4.15 -13.44
N GLY A 133 10.35 3.69 -12.21
CA GLY A 133 10.42 4.47 -10.98
C GLY A 133 9.12 5.19 -10.62
N ASN A 134 8.11 5.17 -11.50
CA ASN A 134 6.80 5.77 -11.25
C ASN A 134 5.81 4.70 -10.78
N SER A 135 4.92 5.06 -9.87
CA SER A 135 3.84 4.17 -9.45
C SER A 135 2.73 4.14 -10.49
N ASP A 136 2.38 2.94 -10.93
CA ASP A 136 1.35 2.67 -11.94
C ASP A 136 0.01 2.27 -11.30
N LEU A 137 -1.03 2.19 -12.13
CA LEU A 137 -2.42 1.99 -11.70
C LEU A 137 -3.05 0.74 -12.36
N PRO A 138 -2.97 -0.45 -11.73
CA PRO A 138 -3.74 -1.62 -12.13
C PRO A 138 -5.22 -1.50 -11.72
N TRP A 139 -6.11 -1.48 -12.70
CA TRP A 139 -7.56 -1.46 -12.53
C TRP A 139 -8.18 -2.82 -12.84
N GLN A 140 -9.10 -3.29 -12.00
CA GLN A 140 -9.86 -4.51 -12.25
C GLN A 140 -11.34 -4.19 -12.49
N ASN A 141 -11.86 -4.68 -13.62
CA ASN A 141 -13.27 -4.61 -13.97
C ASN A 141 -14.08 -5.65 -13.19
N THR A 142 -15.39 -5.45 -13.04
CA THR A 142 -16.33 -6.42 -12.45
C THR A 142 -16.38 -7.75 -13.21
N SER A 143 -16.01 -7.78 -14.49
CA SER A 143 -15.83 -9.01 -15.28
C SER A 143 -14.56 -9.80 -14.94
N GLY A 144 -13.64 -9.20 -14.17
CA GLY A 144 -12.36 -9.77 -13.81
C GLY A 144 -11.19 -9.36 -14.70
N LEU A 145 -11.44 -8.63 -15.79
CA LEU A 145 -10.40 -8.03 -16.64
C LEU A 145 -9.52 -7.09 -15.82
N LEU A 146 -8.21 -7.28 -15.90
CA LEU A 146 -7.19 -6.39 -15.37
C LEU A 146 -6.60 -5.55 -16.51
N TYR A 147 -6.61 -4.24 -16.31
CA TYR A 147 -6.04 -3.25 -17.22
C TYR A 147 -5.10 -2.35 -16.43
N GLU A 148 -3.90 -2.11 -16.93
CA GLU A 148 -2.90 -1.31 -16.25
C GLU A 148 -2.68 0.00 -17.00
N TRP A 149 -2.48 1.07 -16.23
CA TRP A 149 -2.05 2.38 -16.71
C TRP A 149 -0.67 2.68 -16.13
N GLN A 150 0.25 3.04 -17.01
CA GLN A 150 1.60 3.48 -16.68
C GLN A 150 1.60 4.99 -16.52
N MET A 151 2.13 5.47 -15.41
CA MET A 151 1.97 6.87 -15.01
C MET A 151 3.25 7.68 -15.17
N ASN A 152 3.09 8.98 -15.40
CA ASN A 152 4.11 10.00 -15.16
C ASN A 152 3.40 11.25 -14.62
N GLY A 153 3.39 11.38 -13.30
CA GLY A 153 2.52 12.31 -12.58
C GLY A 153 1.06 12.02 -12.88
N ASN A 154 0.34 13.04 -13.36
CA ASN A 154 -1.07 12.92 -13.73
C ASN A 154 -1.31 12.45 -15.18
N GLN A 155 -0.27 12.03 -15.90
CA GLN A 155 -0.39 11.56 -17.30
C GLN A 155 -0.31 10.04 -17.39
N ILE A 156 -1.17 9.45 -18.23
CA ILE A 156 -1.08 8.04 -18.63
C ILE A 156 -0.15 7.97 -19.84
N VAL A 157 1.07 7.47 -19.64
CA VAL A 157 2.11 7.37 -20.69
C VAL A 157 2.10 6.02 -21.41
N GLY A 158 1.49 5.00 -20.81
CA GLY A 158 1.31 3.68 -21.37
C GLY A 158 0.08 3.00 -20.78
N SER A 159 -0.48 2.01 -21.46
CA SER A 159 -1.58 1.21 -20.91
C SER A 159 -1.78 -0.11 -21.65
N GLY A 160 -2.46 -1.06 -21.00
CA GLY A 160 -2.86 -2.29 -21.68
C GLY A 160 -3.60 -3.30 -20.80
N SER A 161 -4.22 -4.28 -21.46
CA SER A 161 -4.83 -5.42 -20.78
C SER A 161 -3.74 -6.39 -20.33
N VAL A 162 -3.71 -6.66 -19.03
CA VAL A 162 -2.77 -7.61 -18.40
C VAL A 162 -3.28 -9.04 -18.51
N GLY A 163 -4.60 -9.22 -18.36
CA GLY A 163 -5.24 -10.54 -18.33
C GLY A 163 -6.55 -10.48 -17.57
N SER A 164 -7.14 -11.64 -17.28
CA SER A 164 -8.40 -11.72 -16.52
C SER A 164 -8.36 -12.85 -15.49
N VAL A 165 -9.15 -12.70 -14.44
CA VAL A 165 -9.45 -13.75 -13.45
C VAL A 165 -10.96 -13.91 -13.32
N ASP A 166 -11.42 -15.05 -12.80
CA ASP A 166 -12.78 -15.11 -12.26
C ASP A 166 -12.83 -14.31 -10.95
N PRO A 167 -13.55 -13.18 -10.90
CA PRO A 167 -13.58 -12.29 -9.73
C PRO A 167 -14.33 -12.91 -8.53
N SER A 168 -15.11 -13.97 -8.74
CA SER A 168 -15.73 -14.74 -7.66
C SER A 168 -14.75 -15.70 -6.99
N GLN A 169 -13.69 -16.08 -7.71
CA GLN A 169 -12.72 -17.07 -7.24
C GLN A 169 -11.42 -16.46 -6.79
N TRP A 170 -11.00 -15.34 -7.37
CA TRP A 170 -9.67 -14.76 -7.14
C TRP A 170 -9.74 -13.34 -6.60
N LYS A 171 -8.89 -13.06 -5.61
CA LYS A 171 -8.66 -11.71 -5.07
C LYS A 171 -7.18 -11.35 -5.12
N LEU A 172 -6.89 -10.05 -5.16
CA LEU A 172 -5.55 -9.57 -4.83
C LEU A 172 -5.27 -9.80 -3.35
N LEU A 173 -4.11 -10.38 -3.04
CA LEU A 173 -3.62 -10.53 -1.69
C LEU A 173 -2.59 -9.46 -1.34
N SER A 174 -1.63 -9.22 -2.25
CA SER A 174 -0.60 -8.20 -2.09
C SER A 174 0.00 -7.84 -3.44
N ALA A 175 0.77 -6.75 -3.48
CA ALA A 175 1.61 -6.37 -4.60
C ALA A 175 2.98 -5.91 -4.11
N GLY A 176 4.02 -6.24 -4.86
CA GLY A 176 5.42 -5.94 -4.55
C GLY A 176 6.36 -6.76 -5.42
N ASP A 177 7.62 -6.37 -5.48
CA ASP A 177 8.64 -7.09 -6.23
C ASP A 177 8.99 -8.41 -5.51
N PHE A 178 8.41 -9.52 -5.98
CA PHE A 178 8.60 -10.84 -5.35
C PHE A 178 9.70 -11.65 -6.03
N ASN A 179 10.09 -11.27 -7.26
CA ASN A 179 11.10 -11.97 -8.05
C ASN A 179 12.47 -11.26 -8.07
N GLY A 180 12.56 -10.03 -7.58
CA GLY A 180 13.76 -9.19 -7.49
C GLY A 180 14.16 -8.52 -8.80
N ASP A 181 13.25 -8.34 -9.76
CA ASP A 181 13.55 -7.76 -11.08
C ASP A 181 13.39 -6.23 -11.13
N GLY A 182 13.05 -5.61 -10.01
CA GLY A 182 12.83 -4.17 -9.89
C GLY A 182 11.43 -3.72 -10.29
N LYS A 183 10.52 -4.65 -10.61
CA LYS A 183 9.11 -4.37 -10.90
C LYS A 183 8.23 -5.02 -9.87
N SER A 184 7.11 -4.38 -9.55
CA SER A 184 6.14 -4.96 -8.65
C SER A 184 5.35 -6.06 -9.35
N ASP A 185 5.09 -7.14 -8.63
CA ASP A 185 4.26 -8.26 -9.07
C ASP A 185 2.91 -8.25 -8.36
N LEU A 186 1.96 -9.08 -8.83
CA LEU A 186 0.67 -9.29 -8.17
C LEU A 186 0.60 -10.68 -7.53
N LEU A 187 0.43 -10.71 -6.21
CA LEU A 187 0.11 -11.94 -5.48
C LEU A 187 -1.41 -12.09 -5.37
N ARG A 188 -1.96 -13.13 -6.00
CA ARG A 188 -3.40 -13.41 -6.01
C ARG A 188 -3.71 -14.70 -5.27
N GLN A 189 -4.79 -14.69 -4.51
CA GLN A 189 -5.27 -15.86 -3.78
C GLN A 189 -6.64 -16.26 -4.29
N ASN A 190 -6.87 -17.56 -4.48
CA ASN A 190 -8.20 -18.07 -4.79
C ASN A 190 -9.00 -18.49 -3.54
N THR A 191 -10.26 -18.85 -3.73
CA THR A 191 -11.18 -19.34 -2.68
C THR A 191 -10.72 -20.63 -2.00
N SER A 192 -9.90 -21.46 -2.65
CA SER A 192 -9.30 -22.66 -2.03
C SER A 192 -8.00 -22.38 -1.29
N GLY A 193 -7.54 -21.13 -1.26
CA GLY A 193 -6.32 -20.70 -0.59
C GLY A 193 -5.05 -20.85 -1.42
N LEU A 194 -5.13 -21.27 -2.69
CA LEU A 194 -3.99 -21.29 -3.60
C LEU A 194 -3.54 -19.87 -3.90
N ILE A 195 -2.23 -19.66 -3.86
CA ILE A 195 -1.59 -18.38 -4.13
C ILE A 195 -0.79 -18.46 -5.43
N TYR A 196 -1.00 -17.49 -6.30
CA TYR A 196 -0.30 -17.33 -7.57
C TYR A 196 0.36 -15.96 -7.61
N GLU A 197 1.58 -15.94 -8.09
CA GLU A 197 2.32 -14.74 -8.43
C GLU A 197 2.16 -14.50 -9.93
N TRP A 198 1.74 -13.29 -10.29
CA TRP A 198 1.79 -12.80 -11.66
C TRP A 198 2.97 -11.87 -11.73
N GLN A 199 4.02 -12.33 -12.42
CA GLN A 199 5.22 -11.54 -12.64
C GLN A 199 4.91 -10.50 -13.71
N MET A 200 5.04 -9.23 -13.37
CA MET A 200 4.56 -8.14 -14.23
C MET A 200 5.70 -7.51 -15.03
N ASN A 201 5.35 -6.95 -16.18
CA ASN A 201 6.23 -6.09 -16.98
C ASN A 201 5.37 -5.05 -17.67
N GLY A 202 4.96 -4.05 -16.89
CA GLY A 202 3.89 -3.11 -17.21
C GLY A 202 2.58 -3.87 -17.45
N SER A 203 1.95 -3.63 -18.60
CA SER A 203 0.70 -4.28 -18.98
C SER A 203 0.84 -5.75 -19.42
N GLN A 204 2.00 -6.40 -19.25
CA GLN A 204 2.25 -7.79 -19.63
C GLN A 204 2.57 -8.68 -18.43
N ILE A 205 2.28 -9.98 -18.55
CA ILE A 205 2.71 -11.00 -17.56
C ILE A 205 3.94 -11.71 -18.13
N SER A 206 5.09 -11.49 -17.52
CA SER A 206 6.37 -12.12 -17.89
C SER A 206 6.49 -13.55 -17.38
N GLY A 207 5.74 -13.91 -16.33
CA GLY A 207 5.75 -15.24 -15.72
C GLY A 207 4.54 -15.50 -14.83
N ARG A 208 4.21 -16.78 -14.64
CA ARG A 208 3.18 -17.23 -13.69
C ARG A 208 3.77 -18.32 -12.81
N GLY A 209 3.95 -18.01 -11.53
CA GLY A 209 4.42 -18.95 -10.52
C GLY A 209 3.27 -19.40 -9.63
N ARG A 210 3.21 -20.70 -9.30
CA ARG A 210 2.56 -21.08 -8.03
C ARG A 210 3.47 -20.56 -6.94
N GLY A 211 2.97 -19.64 -6.12
CA GLY A 211 3.71 -19.22 -4.95
C GLY A 211 4.07 -20.48 -4.16
N ARG A 212 5.36 -20.78 -4.02
CA ARG A 212 5.83 -21.77 -3.03
C ARG A 212 5.75 -21.19 -1.61
N HIS A 213 4.95 -20.16 -1.40
CA HIS A 213 4.34 -19.87 -0.11
C HIS A 213 3.23 -20.89 0.06
N GLY A 214 3.64 -22.10 0.45
CA GLY A 214 2.74 -23.20 0.74
C GLY A 214 1.64 -22.74 1.69
N ARG A 215 0.58 -23.55 1.76
CA ARG A 215 -0.29 -23.60 2.93
C ARG A 215 0.58 -23.41 4.18
N LEU A 216 0.61 -22.18 4.70
CA LEU A 216 1.01 -21.92 6.08
C LEU A 216 -0.21 -22.40 6.88
N GLU A 217 -0.36 -23.72 6.97
CA GLU A 217 -0.73 -24.26 8.26
C GLU A 217 0.40 -23.71 9.15
N LEU A 218 0.07 -22.75 10.00
CA LEU A 218 0.85 -22.55 11.21
C LEU A 218 0.79 -23.92 11.89
N GLU A 219 1.75 -24.79 11.54
CA GLU A 219 1.87 -26.11 12.11
C GLU A 219 1.79 -25.91 13.62
N ALA A 220 0.83 -26.59 14.25
CA ALA A 220 0.65 -26.56 15.69
C ALA A 220 1.90 -27.05 16.46
N SER A 221 2.96 -27.45 15.75
CA SER A 221 4.29 -27.75 16.26
C SER A 221 5.03 -26.56 16.88
N TRP A 222 4.54 -25.31 16.74
CA TRP A 222 5.01 -24.19 17.57
C TRP A 222 4.36 -24.13 18.97
N LEU A 223 3.37 -24.98 19.24
CA LEU A 223 2.88 -25.25 20.61
C LEU A 223 3.58 -26.47 21.22
N GLY A 224 4.88 -26.62 20.95
CA GLY A 224 5.77 -27.46 21.74
C GLY A 224 5.87 -26.90 23.17
N GLU A 225 5.08 -27.48 24.07
CA GLU A 225 5.24 -27.43 25.53
C GLU A 225 5.37 -26.02 26.16
N VAL A 226 4.23 -25.36 26.37
CA VAL A 226 4.06 -24.49 27.55
C VAL A 226 3.48 -25.35 28.69
N SER A 227 4.23 -26.35 29.14
CA SER A 227 3.95 -27.04 30.38
C SER A 227 4.84 -26.46 31.50
N ALA A 228 4.17 -26.00 32.55
CA ALA A 228 4.71 -25.65 33.87
C ALA A 228 5.51 -24.34 34.02
N TRP A 229 4.81 -23.21 33.98
CA TRP A 229 5.08 -22.13 34.95
C TRP A 229 4.27 -22.41 36.22
N ALA A 230 4.78 -23.29 37.09
CA ALA A 230 4.35 -23.30 38.47
C ALA A 230 4.99 -22.10 39.20
N PRO A 231 4.24 -21.24 39.89
CA PRO A 231 4.84 -20.16 40.67
C PRO A 231 5.66 -20.76 41.82
N LEU A 232 6.94 -20.41 41.89
CA LEU A 232 7.79 -20.69 43.05
C LEU A 232 7.19 -19.99 44.28
N PRO A 233 7.07 -20.67 45.45
CA PRO A 233 6.57 -20.02 46.65
C PRO A 233 7.57 -18.96 47.15
N LEU A 234 7.06 -17.74 47.36
CA LEU A 234 7.73 -16.66 48.09
C LEU A 234 8.20 -17.19 49.45
N ARG A 235 9.50 -17.40 49.61
CA ARG A 235 10.11 -17.50 50.94
C ARG A 235 10.13 -16.10 51.56
N ARG A 236 9.28 -15.87 52.56
CA ARG A 236 9.48 -14.77 53.52
C ARG A 236 10.81 -15.00 54.22
N GLN A 237 11.75 -14.07 54.09
CA GLN A 237 12.79 -13.92 55.12
C GLN A 237 12.14 -13.19 56.30
N ALA A 238 11.87 -13.94 57.36
CA ALA A 238 11.73 -13.38 58.70
C ALA A 238 13.14 -13.05 59.22
N GLY A 239 13.27 -11.87 59.82
CA GLY A 239 14.54 -11.38 60.34
C GLY A 239 15.06 -12.14 61.56
N ALA A 240 16.28 -11.78 61.92
CA ALA A 240 16.81 -11.78 63.28
C ALA A 240 17.50 -10.42 63.48
#